data_AF-A0A923QMG1-F1
#
_entry.id   AF-A0A923QMG1-F1
#
_cell.length_a   1.000
_cell.length_b   1.000
_cell.length_c   1.000
_cell.angle_alpha   90.00
_cell.angle_beta   90.00
_cell.angle_gamma   90.00
#
_symmetry.space_group_name_H-M   'P 1'
#
loop_
_entity.id
_entity.type
_entity.pdbx_description
1 polymer ?
#
loop_
_entity_poly.entity_id
_entity_poly.type
_entity_poly.pdbx_seq_one_letter_code
_entity_poly.pdbx_strand_id
1 'polypeptide(L)'
;MNTFTSIKELLSTLIREHKILTEMFEKRKMLAYKYDFALEVVDHNDDRIQFLINHAVIRSNGNFLEIDDQFLQFFEDVLDVNEELNIATINDNIRSVKENILYYLQENKENRKYDYLRKVKNTLRKIGNITFRNVIDLKRNIENTFKNEPNYKNKKTKLENLDEKRKDINLFIEQTDKLISEDEQTFFKSALDDELNRLIIDLKLQLNECRHNMIEIQKQIIEYLNQIKYQSGVIEKLRQLKYLRDQFTIRAATDIDEVIFKSDLVIFESNPSYPLKLSLEYLQTDNDAYGSILKVAKKSKSVANHKLPLAGNISNDYLQTYTEVEIQINLEEVNNGFLASGNNLFEFVMGYNFEKRLSYDEKVTVYCQMISQYETLYEVTEKFNADKEVEFALVYPIGI
;
A
#
# COMPACT_ATOMS: atom_id res chain seq x y z
N MET A 1 18.27 -28.05 15.47
CA MET A 1 18.03 -26.73 16.07
C MET A 1 19.01 -26.57 17.20
N ASN A 2 19.98 -25.67 17.04
CA ASN A 2 20.93 -25.37 18.10
C ASN A 2 20.35 -24.19 18.89
N THR A 3 20.15 -24.32 20.20
CA THR A 3 19.76 -23.21 21.06
C THR A 3 21.02 -22.47 21.54
N PHE A 4 20.95 -21.16 21.71
CA PHE A 4 22.03 -20.40 22.34
C PHE A 4 22.34 -20.96 23.74
N THR A 5 23.61 -21.22 24.02
CA THR A 5 24.04 -21.83 25.29
C THR A 5 24.31 -20.79 26.38
N SER A 6 24.50 -19.52 25.99
CA SER A 6 24.77 -18.41 26.89
C SER A 6 24.17 -17.10 26.39
N ILE A 7 23.76 -16.23 27.33
CA ILE A 7 23.34 -14.85 27.03
C ILE A 7 24.45 -14.09 26.28
N LYS A 8 25.73 -14.35 26.60
CA LYS A 8 26.86 -13.71 25.92
C LYS A 8 26.92 -14.07 24.44
N GLU A 9 26.63 -15.33 24.13
CA GLU A 9 26.60 -15.85 22.75
C GLU A 9 25.44 -15.23 21.96
N LEU A 10 24.25 -15.18 22.56
CA LEU A 10 23.09 -14.52 21.99
C LEU A 10 23.38 -13.04 21.68
N LEU A 11 23.85 -12.27 22.66
CA LEU A 11 24.14 -10.85 22.49
C LEU A 11 25.25 -10.63 21.46
N SER A 12 26.32 -11.44 21.46
CA SER A 12 27.37 -11.32 20.44
C SER A 12 26.86 -11.60 19.03
N THR A 13 25.90 -12.52 18.88
CA THR A 13 25.29 -12.85 17.60
C THR A 13 24.39 -11.70 17.13
N LEU A 14 23.56 -11.15 18.03
CA LEU A 14 22.71 -10.00 17.71
C LEU A 14 23.54 -8.76 17.35
N ILE A 15 24.67 -8.52 18.02
CA ILE A 15 25.59 -7.43 17.69
C ILE A 15 26.23 -7.68 16.32
N ARG A 16 26.68 -8.90 16.03
CA ARG A 16 27.32 -9.24 14.75
C ARG A 16 26.35 -9.07 13.58
N GLU A 17 25.12 -9.55 13.76
CA GLU A 17 24.08 -9.60 12.72
C GLU A 17 23.05 -8.46 12.81
N HIS A 18 23.35 -7.38 13.54
CA HIS A 18 22.39 -6.29 13.73
C HIS A 18 21.90 -5.68 12.40
N LYS A 19 22.78 -5.55 11.40
CA LYS A 19 22.43 -4.92 10.10
C LYS A 19 21.28 -5.65 9.39
N ILE A 20 21.40 -6.97 9.22
CA ILE A 20 20.37 -7.79 8.57
C ILE A 20 19.10 -7.82 9.41
N LEU A 21 19.22 -7.94 10.73
CA LEU A 21 18.07 -7.94 11.64
C LEU A 21 17.32 -6.60 11.60
N THR A 22 18.04 -5.47 11.57
CA THR A 22 17.44 -4.13 11.45
C THR A 22 16.68 -3.99 10.14
N GLU A 23 17.30 -4.35 9.01
CA GLU A 23 16.65 -4.19 7.71
C GLU A 23 15.42 -5.10 7.55
N MET A 24 15.52 -6.35 8.01
CA MET A 24 14.40 -7.27 8.03
C MET A 24 13.28 -6.80 8.97
N PHE A 25 13.62 -6.21 10.12
CA PHE A 25 12.63 -5.69 11.07
C PHE A 25 11.92 -4.44 10.55
N GLU A 26 12.62 -3.55 9.84
CA GLU A 26 11.99 -2.40 9.17
C GLU A 26 11.02 -2.85 8.08
N LYS A 27 11.39 -3.89 7.32
CA LYS A 27 10.59 -4.46 6.24
C LYS A 27 9.62 -5.55 6.70
N ARG A 28 9.40 -5.74 8.00
CA ARG A 28 8.58 -6.83 8.57
C ARG A 28 7.12 -6.92 8.07
N LYS A 29 6.59 -5.81 7.52
CA LYS A 29 5.25 -5.77 6.92
C LYS A 29 5.21 -6.16 5.44
N MET A 30 6.37 -6.31 4.80
CA MET A 30 6.48 -6.75 3.42
C MET A 30 6.45 -8.28 3.38
N LEU A 31 5.79 -8.83 2.37
CA LEU A 31 5.40 -10.25 2.27
C LEU A 31 6.54 -11.28 2.21
N ALA A 32 7.80 -10.84 2.19
CA ALA A 32 8.99 -11.62 2.55
C ALA A 32 10.28 -10.92 2.11
N TYR A 33 11.36 -11.04 2.89
CA TYR A 33 12.69 -10.54 2.54
C TYR A 33 13.44 -11.56 1.66
N LYS A 34 14.01 -11.17 0.53
CA LYS A 34 14.69 -12.13 -0.38
C LYS A 34 16.06 -12.55 0.16
N TYR A 35 16.43 -13.81 -0.10
CA TYR A 35 17.74 -14.36 0.27
C TYR A 35 18.92 -13.59 -0.34
N ASP A 36 18.80 -13.19 -1.61
CA ASP A 36 19.86 -12.46 -2.31
C ASP A 36 20.18 -11.12 -1.63
N PHE A 37 19.15 -10.40 -1.16
CA PHE A 37 19.34 -9.15 -0.42
C PHE A 37 20.00 -9.40 0.94
N ALA A 38 19.67 -10.49 1.61
CA ALA A 38 20.33 -10.86 2.86
C ALA A 38 21.82 -11.15 2.65
N LEU A 39 22.18 -11.83 1.56
CA LEU A 39 23.58 -12.07 1.19
C LEU A 39 24.34 -10.76 0.96
N GLU A 40 23.72 -9.78 0.30
CA GLU A 40 24.35 -8.46 0.10
C GLU A 40 24.65 -7.76 1.43
N VAL A 41 23.70 -7.78 2.38
CA VAL A 41 23.84 -7.11 3.69
C VAL A 41 24.89 -7.78 4.58
N VAL A 42 25.12 -9.08 4.36
CA VAL A 42 26.03 -9.91 5.17
C VAL A 42 27.39 -10.09 4.50
N ASP A 43 27.75 -9.19 3.58
CA ASP A 43 29.02 -9.18 2.83
C ASP A 43 29.27 -10.50 2.06
N HIS A 44 28.19 -11.09 1.52
CA HIS A 44 28.16 -12.33 0.73
C HIS A 44 28.64 -13.57 1.47
N ASN A 45 28.56 -13.55 2.81
CA ASN A 45 28.92 -14.68 3.65
C ASN A 45 27.67 -15.51 4.02
N ASP A 46 27.46 -16.59 3.29
CA ASP A 46 26.31 -17.50 3.46
C ASP A 46 26.26 -18.16 4.86
N ASP A 47 27.43 -18.47 5.43
CA ASP A 47 27.54 -19.15 6.73
C ASP A 47 26.86 -18.37 7.86
N ARG A 48 26.84 -17.04 7.75
CA ARG A 48 26.21 -16.16 8.74
C ARG A 48 24.69 -16.23 8.70
N ILE A 49 24.10 -16.36 7.51
CA ILE A 49 22.65 -16.54 7.34
C ILE A 49 22.27 -17.95 7.79
N GLN A 50 23.04 -18.98 7.38
CA GLN A 50 22.84 -20.35 7.84
C GLN A 50 22.97 -20.48 9.35
N PHE A 51 23.87 -19.72 9.98
CA PHE A 51 23.98 -19.66 11.45
C PHE A 51 22.70 -19.12 12.10
N LEU A 52 22.11 -18.06 11.56
CA LEU A 52 20.84 -17.50 12.04
C LEU A 52 19.66 -18.48 11.85
N ILE A 53 19.65 -19.22 10.74
CA ILE A 53 18.64 -20.26 10.47
C ILE A 53 18.80 -21.43 11.46
N ASN A 54 20.03 -21.91 11.66
CA ASN A 54 20.33 -23.03 12.56
C ASN A 54 19.99 -22.73 14.02
N HIS A 55 20.08 -21.45 14.42
CA HIS A 55 19.69 -20.95 15.73
C HIS A 55 18.24 -20.45 15.82
N ALA A 56 17.44 -20.65 14.78
CA ALA A 56 16.03 -20.25 14.72
C ALA A 56 15.80 -18.76 15.03
N VAL A 57 16.76 -17.91 14.65
CA VAL A 57 16.58 -16.44 14.67
C VAL A 57 15.82 -16.00 13.43
N ILE A 58 16.09 -16.66 12.30
CA ILE A 58 15.47 -16.44 11.00
C ILE A 58 14.96 -17.79 10.48
N ARG A 59 13.84 -17.78 9.77
CA ARG A 59 13.29 -18.94 9.05
C ARG A 59 13.42 -18.73 7.55
N SER A 60 13.76 -19.78 6.84
CA SER A 60 13.84 -19.80 5.38
C SER A 60 12.61 -20.47 4.78
N ASN A 61 11.85 -19.74 3.98
CA ASN A 61 10.72 -20.23 3.20
C ASN A 61 11.05 -20.13 1.70
N GLY A 62 11.80 -21.10 1.17
CA GLY A 62 12.29 -21.08 -0.21
C GLY A 62 13.30 -19.94 -0.44
N ASN A 63 13.02 -19.03 -1.37
CA ASN A 63 13.90 -17.88 -1.69
C ASN A 63 13.75 -16.70 -0.71
N PHE A 64 12.99 -16.89 0.35
CA PHE A 64 12.56 -15.85 1.26
C PHE A 64 13.00 -16.16 2.69
N LEU A 65 13.32 -15.09 3.42
CA LEU A 65 13.74 -15.09 4.80
C LEU A 65 12.75 -14.25 5.63
N GLU A 66 12.42 -14.77 6.80
CA GLU A 66 11.55 -14.11 7.77
C GLU A 66 12.18 -14.23 9.15
N ILE A 67 12.02 -13.21 9.99
CA ILE A 67 12.43 -13.31 11.40
C ILE A 67 11.53 -14.36 12.08
N ASP A 68 12.10 -15.22 12.90
CA ASP A 68 11.31 -16.17 13.68
C ASP A 68 10.36 -15.44 14.65
N ASP A 69 9.15 -15.97 14.84
CA ASP A 69 8.10 -15.30 15.62
C ASP A 69 8.56 -14.96 17.04
N GLN A 70 9.38 -15.82 17.66
CA GLN A 70 9.88 -15.59 19.01
C GLN A 70 10.79 -14.36 19.08
N PHE A 71 11.67 -14.23 18.09
CA PHE A 71 12.60 -13.10 17.99
C PHE A 71 11.90 -11.82 17.52
N LEU A 72 10.94 -11.95 16.60
CA LEU A 72 10.12 -10.83 16.17
C LEU A 72 9.37 -10.24 17.36
N GLN A 73 8.67 -11.08 18.13
CA GLN A 73 7.94 -10.65 19.32
C GLN A 73 8.89 -10.09 20.39
N PHE A 74 10.07 -10.68 20.58
CA PHE A 74 11.10 -10.11 21.46
C PHE A 74 11.50 -8.69 21.04
N PHE A 75 11.79 -8.47 19.75
CA PHE A 75 12.17 -7.14 19.27
C PHE A 75 11.02 -6.13 19.38
N GLU A 76 9.80 -6.52 19.03
CA GLU A 76 8.64 -5.64 19.14
C GLU A 76 8.31 -5.30 20.61
N ASP A 77 8.51 -6.24 21.53
CA ASP A 77 8.34 -6.04 22.97
C ASP A 77 9.42 -5.13 23.57
N VAL A 78 10.67 -5.28 23.15
CA VAL A 78 11.82 -4.50 23.63
C VAL A 78 11.84 -3.10 23.04
N LEU A 79 11.47 -2.96 21.77
CA LEU A 79 11.48 -1.68 21.05
C LEU A 79 10.17 -0.89 21.21
N ASP A 80 9.16 -1.45 21.89
CA ASP A 80 7.82 -0.86 22.01
C ASP A 80 7.15 -0.60 20.64
N VAL A 81 7.32 -1.52 19.69
CA VAL A 81 6.84 -1.35 18.28
C VAL A 81 5.62 -2.22 17.94
N ASN A 82 5.22 -3.15 18.81
CA ASN A 82 4.08 -4.04 18.59
C ASN A 82 2.84 -3.31 18.04
N GLU A 83 2.19 -3.88 17.02
CA GLU A 83 0.89 -3.39 16.50
C GLU A 83 -0.29 -4.27 16.93
N GLU A 84 -0.02 -5.49 17.41
CA GLU A 84 -1.03 -6.45 17.82
C GLU A 84 -1.26 -6.42 19.34
N LEU A 85 -2.52 -6.19 19.71
CA LEU A 85 -2.97 -6.17 21.10
C LEU A 85 -3.08 -7.60 21.62
N ASN A 86 -2.17 -8.00 22.52
CA ASN A 86 -2.10 -9.37 23.03
C ASN A 86 -3.06 -9.61 24.21
N ILE A 87 -4.38 -9.62 23.95
CA ILE A 87 -5.44 -9.79 24.96
C ILE A 87 -5.32 -11.14 25.71
N ALA A 88 -4.79 -12.18 25.07
CA ALA A 88 -4.61 -13.50 25.69
C ALA A 88 -3.57 -13.47 26.83
N THR A 89 -2.41 -12.86 26.60
CA THR A 89 -1.35 -12.76 27.63
C THR A 89 -1.78 -12.00 28.88
N ILE A 90 -2.79 -11.16 28.76
CA ILE A 90 -3.23 -10.23 29.79
C ILE A 90 -4.03 -10.96 30.89
N ASN A 91 -4.94 -11.87 30.50
CA ASN A 91 -5.68 -12.71 31.46
C ASN A 91 -4.75 -13.68 32.19
N ASP A 92 -3.75 -14.22 31.50
CA ASP A 92 -2.73 -15.09 32.09
C ASP A 92 -1.89 -14.36 33.15
N ASN A 93 -1.62 -13.06 32.93
CA ASN A 93 -0.90 -12.26 33.92
C ASN A 93 -1.71 -12.08 35.22
N ILE A 94 -3.02 -11.80 35.14
CA ILE A 94 -3.90 -11.72 36.34
C ILE A 94 -3.92 -13.06 37.07
N ARG A 95 -4.09 -14.15 36.33
CA ARG A 95 -4.09 -15.49 36.92
C ARG A 95 -2.77 -15.81 37.62
N SER A 96 -1.64 -15.49 36.97
CA SER A 96 -0.31 -15.64 37.54
C SER A 96 -0.13 -14.82 38.82
N VAL A 97 -0.66 -13.59 38.88
CA VAL A 97 -0.65 -12.79 40.13
C VAL A 97 -1.41 -13.51 41.24
N LYS A 98 -2.65 -13.96 40.97
CA LYS A 98 -3.47 -14.68 41.97
C LYS A 98 -2.78 -15.96 42.47
N GLU A 99 -2.23 -16.76 41.56
CA GLU A 99 -1.52 -18.00 41.92
C GLU A 99 -0.27 -17.72 42.77
N ASN A 100 0.54 -16.72 42.41
CA ASN A 100 1.73 -16.36 43.19
C ASN A 100 1.39 -15.73 44.56
N ILE A 101 0.27 -15.01 44.67
CA ILE A 101 -0.23 -14.52 45.96
C ILE A 101 -0.64 -15.69 46.86
N LEU A 102 -1.36 -16.69 46.33
CA LEU A 102 -1.71 -17.89 47.07
C LEU A 102 -0.47 -18.65 47.56
N TYR A 103 0.55 -18.81 46.71
CA TYR A 103 1.81 -19.44 47.10
C TYR A 103 2.55 -18.65 48.18
N TYR A 104 2.52 -17.32 48.14
CA TYR A 104 3.10 -16.47 49.18
C TYR A 104 2.42 -16.69 50.54
N LEU A 105 1.08 -16.79 50.55
CA LEU A 105 0.31 -16.97 51.78
C LEU A 105 0.48 -18.37 52.40
N GLN A 106 0.69 -19.40 51.57
CA GLN A 106 0.84 -20.80 52.00
C GLN A 106 2.27 -21.19 52.39
N GLU A 107 3.28 -20.49 51.87
CA GLU A 107 4.69 -20.82 52.14
C GLU A 107 5.12 -20.37 53.54
N ASN A 108 6.05 -21.09 54.17
CA ASN A 108 6.54 -20.77 55.53
C ASN A 108 7.98 -20.23 55.52
N LYS A 109 8.75 -20.50 54.47
CA LYS A 109 10.14 -20.04 54.33
C LYS A 109 10.20 -18.62 53.77
N GLU A 110 10.89 -17.71 54.46
CA GLU A 110 11.01 -16.30 54.05
C GLU A 110 11.66 -16.10 52.68
N ASN A 111 12.73 -16.84 52.36
CA ASN A 111 13.39 -16.71 51.04
C ASN A 111 12.45 -17.04 49.87
N ARG A 112 11.61 -18.07 50.02
CA ARG A 112 10.65 -18.46 48.99
C ARG A 112 9.46 -17.50 48.92
N LYS A 113 9.01 -16.97 50.07
CA LYS A 113 8.04 -15.87 50.09
C LYS A 113 8.55 -14.66 49.31
N TYR A 114 9.82 -14.28 49.49
CA TYR A 114 10.42 -13.18 48.75
C TYR A 114 10.44 -13.44 47.24
N ASP A 115 10.72 -14.66 46.80
CA ASP A 115 10.68 -15.02 45.36
C ASP A 115 9.28 -14.88 44.77
N TYR A 116 8.23 -15.34 45.47
CA TYR A 116 6.85 -15.16 45.03
C TYR A 116 6.43 -13.68 45.02
N LEU A 117 6.83 -12.92 46.05
CA LEU A 117 6.62 -11.47 46.11
C LEU A 117 7.29 -10.75 44.93
N ARG A 118 8.51 -11.14 44.58
CA ARG A 118 9.23 -10.61 43.41
C ARG A 118 8.52 -10.93 42.11
N LYS A 119 7.98 -12.14 41.95
CA LYS A 119 7.15 -12.51 40.79
C LYS A 119 5.88 -11.68 40.70
N VAL A 120 5.19 -11.46 41.82
CA VAL A 120 4.01 -10.59 41.88
C VAL A 120 4.36 -9.16 41.46
N LYS A 121 5.42 -8.56 42.04
CA LYS A 121 5.89 -7.22 41.67
C LYS A 121 6.21 -7.10 40.18
N ASN A 122 6.96 -8.06 39.63
CA ASN A 122 7.30 -8.07 38.20
C ASN A 122 6.06 -8.17 37.32
N THR A 123 5.09 -9.01 37.70
CA THR A 123 3.86 -9.22 36.92
C THR A 123 2.95 -8.00 36.98
N LEU A 124 2.83 -7.33 38.13
CA LEU A 124 2.07 -6.08 38.25
C LEU A 124 2.67 -4.95 37.42
N ARG A 125 4.01 -4.80 37.42
CA ARG A 125 4.70 -3.83 36.55
C ARG A 125 4.47 -4.13 35.07
N LYS A 126 4.53 -5.41 34.70
CA LYS A 126 4.25 -5.88 33.35
C LYS A 126 2.81 -5.57 32.93
N ILE A 127 1.83 -5.77 33.83
CA ILE A 127 0.42 -5.44 33.60
C ILE A 127 0.24 -3.95 33.30
N GLY A 128 0.79 -3.07 34.13
CA GLY A 128 0.69 -1.61 33.92
C GLY A 128 1.25 -1.18 32.56
N ASN A 129 2.46 -1.63 32.24
CA ASN A 129 3.14 -1.31 30.98
C ASN A 129 2.39 -1.82 29.75
N ILE A 130 1.93 -3.09 29.77
CA ILE A 130 1.19 -3.68 28.65
C ILE A 130 -0.14 -2.95 28.44
N THR A 131 -0.85 -2.62 29.52
CA THR A 131 -2.15 -1.92 29.44
C THR A 131 -1.98 -0.54 28.82
N PHE A 132 -1.00 0.21 29.30
CA PHE A 132 -0.70 1.54 28.78
C PHE A 132 -0.28 1.51 27.31
N ARG A 133 0.58 0.56 26.93
CA ARG A 133 1.00 0.36 25.54
C ARG A 133 -0.20 0.07 24.64
N ASN A 134 -1.05 -0.89 25.06
CA ASN A 134 -2.26 -1.26 24.33
C ASN A 134 -3.23 -0.09 24.10
N VAL A 135 -3.35 0.81 25.09
CA VAL A 135 -4.18 2.02 24.96
C VAL A 135 -3.63 2.95 23.88
N ILE A 136 -2.31 3.19 23.86
CA ILE A 136 -1.64 4.03 22.87
C ILE A 136 -1.75 3.43 21.47
N ASP A 137 -1.49 2.13 21.33
CA ASP A 137 -1.58 1.42 20.06
C ASP A 137 -3.00 1.43 19.52
N LEU A 138 -4.00 1.25 20.38
CA LEU A 138 -5.40 1.36 20.00
C LEU A 138 -5.72 2.74 19.44
N LYS A 139 -5.29 3.82 20.10
CA LYS A 139 -5.47 5.20 19.62
C LYS A 139 -4.84 5.39 18.23
N ARG A 140 -3.58 4.96 18.06
CA ARG A 140 -2.85 5.04 16.79
C ARG A 140 -3.55 4.24 15.68
N ASN A 141 -3.99 3.01 15.97
CA ASN A 141 -4.65 2.13 15.01
C ASN A 141 -6.00 2.67 14.56
N ILE A 142 -6.75 3.32 15.45
CA ILE A 142 -8.02 3.97 15.11
C ILE A 142 -7.80 5.14 14.16
N GLU A 143 -6.83 6.00 14.45
CA GLU A 143 -6.49 7.12 13.56
C GLU A 143 -6.02 6.64 12.18
N ASN A 144 -5.12 5.64 12.15
CA ASN A 144 -4.60 5.09 10.91
C ASN A 144 -5.71 4.43 10.09
N THR A 145 -6.60 3.66 10.72
CA THR A 145 -7.74 3.03 10.04
C THR A 145 -8.67 4.07 9.44
N PHE A 146 -8.95 5.15 10.16
CA PHE A 146 -9.82 6.21 9.68
C PHE A 146 -9.20 7.00 8.52
N LYS A 147 -7.91 7.36 8.61
CA LYS A 147 -7.19 8.17 7.61
C LYS A 147 -6.84 7.38 6.34
N ASN A 148 -6.38 6.14 6.48
CA ASN A 148 -5.74 5.40 5.38
C ASN A 148 -6.67 4.41 4.66
N GLU A 149 -7.73 3.91 5.31
CA GLU A 149 -8.63 2.96 4.64
C GLU A 149 -9.51 3.71 3.62
N PRO A 150 -9.46 3.40 2.32
CA PRO A 150 -10.25 4.12 1.31
C PRO A 150 -11.70 3.61 1.26
N ASN A 151 -11.92 2.32 1.53
CA ASN A 151 -13.24 1.70 1.41
C ASN A 151 -14.07 1.94 2.68
N TYR A 152 -15.17 2.67 2.55
CA TYR A 152 -16.09 2.99 3.65
C TYR A 152 -16.65 1.77 4.38
N LYS A 153 -16.95 0.68 3.66
CA LYS A 153 -17.50 -0.54 4.29
C LYS A 153 -16.45 -1.22 5.17
N ASN A 154 -15.23 -1.36 4.64
CA ASN A 154 -14.11 -1.94 5.39
C ASN A 154 -13.69 -1.04 6.56
N LYS A 155 -13.66 0.28 6.34
CA LYS A 155 -13.36 1.28 7.38
C LYS A 155 -14.32 1.15 8.56
N LYS A 156 -15.62 1.03 8.29
CA LYS A 156 -16.64 0.82 9.32
C LYS A 156 -16.39 -0.47 10.11
N THR A 157 -16.27 -1.62 9.43
CA THR A 157 -16.08 -2.91 10.11
C THR A 157 -14.77 -2.96 10.91
N LYS A 158 -13.68 -2.39 10.39
CA LYS A 158 -12.41 -2.31 11.13
C LYS A 158 -12.53 -1.44 12.38
N LEU A 159 -13.23 -0.30 12.32
CA LEU A 159 -13.48 0.54 13.48
C LEU A 159 -14.39 -0.14 14.52
N GLU A 160 -15.39 -0.92 14.09
CA GLU A 160 -16.23 -1.73 14.99
C GLU A 160 -15.39 -2.80 15.71
N ASN A 161 -14.49 -3.49 14.99
CA ASN A 161 -13.57 -4.45 15.60
C ASN A 161 -12.61 -3.79 16.60
N LEU A 162 -12.16 -2.55 16.33
CA LEU A 162 -11.33 -1.78 17.27
C LEU A 162 -12.13 -1.35 18.51
N ASP A 163 -13.44 -1.09 18.39
CA ASP A 163 -14.30 -0.81 19.55
C ASP A 163 -14.51 -2.06 20.42
N GLU A 164 -14.63 -3.25 19.84
CA GLU A 164 -14.68 -4.49 20.63
C GLU A 164 -13.37 -4.68 21.41
N LYS A 165 -12.22 -4.49 20.77
CA LYS A 165 -10.91 -4.54 21.47
C LYS A 165 -10.81 -3.49 22.59
N ARG A 166 -11.39 -2.30 22.40
CA ARG A 166 -11.48 -1.27 23.45
C ARG A 166 -12.25 -1.78 24.67
N LYS A 167 -13.39 -2.46 24.45
CA LYS A 167 -14.21 -3.03 25.53
C LYS A 167 -13.44 -4.10 26.30
N ASP A 168 -12.71 -4.96 25.60
CA ASP A 168 -11.87 -6.00 26.21
C ASP A 168 -10.78 -5.39 27.13
N ILE A 169 -10.08 -4.37 26.65
CA ILE A 169 -9.06 -3.67 27.46
C ILE A 169 -9.71 -2.96 28.65
N ASN A 170 -10.89 -2.38 28.49
CA ASN A 170 -11.60 -1.73 29.58
C ASN A 170 -12.05 -2.73 30.66
N LEU A 171 -12.54 -3.91 30.25
CA LEU A 171 -12.85 -5.02 31.17
C LEU A 171 -11.60 -5.45 31.94
N PHE A 172 -10.45 -5.51 31.27
CA PHE A 172 -9.19 -5.85 31.92
C PHE A 172 -8.76 -4.81 32.97
N ILE A 173 -8.87 -3.52 32.66
CA ILE A 173 -8.59 -2.44 33.62
C ILE A 173 -9.48 -2.61 34.87
N GLU A 174 -10.76 -2.91 34.68
CA GLU A 174 -11.68 -3.17 35.79
C GLU A 174 -11.31 -4.41 36.61
N GLN A 175 -10.89 -5.50 35.97
CA GLN A 175 -10.43 -6.71 36.67
C GLN A 175 -9.13 -6.47 37.44
N THR A 176 -8.20 -5.69 36.89
CA THR A 176 -6.95 -5.33 37.56
C THR A 176 -7.22 -4.43 38.77
N ASP A 177 -8.12 -3.45 38.63
CA ASP A 177 -8.53 -2.60 39.76
C ASP A 177 -9.22 -3.39 40.88
N LYS A 178 -10.07 -4.38 40.52
CA LYS A 178 -10.69 -5.30 41.49
C LYS A 178 -9.67 -6.17 42.22
N LEU A 179 -8.65 -6.67 41.50
CA LEU A 179 -7.58 -7.45 42.10
C LEU A 179 -6.83 -6.64 43.18
N ILE A 180 -6.54 -5.38 42.89
CA ILE A 180 -5.81 -4.48 43.79
C ILE A 180 -6.70 -4.00 44.95
N SER A 181 -7.99 -3.78 44.71
CA SER A 181 -8.88 -3.10 45.65
C SER A 181 -9.73 -4.03 46.50
N GLU A 182 -10.18 -5.18 46.00
CA GLU A 182 -11.20 -6.04 46.63
C GLU A 182 -10.69 -7.45 46.91
N ASP A 183 -10.18 -8.16 45.91
CA ASP A 183 -9.93 -9.62 45.99
C ASP A 183 -8.80 -10.00 46.95
N GLU A 184 -7.69 -9.25 46.96
CA GLU A 184 -6.45 -9.65 47.66
C GLU A 184 -5.99 -8.61 48.70
N GLN A 185 -6.94 -7.87 49.30
CA GLN A 185 -6.62 -6.85 50.32
C GLN A 185 -5.80 -7.41 51.49
N THR A 186 -6.00 -8.67 51.85
CA THR A 186 -5.28 -9.34 52.94
C THR A 186 -3.79 -9.47 52.61
N PHE A 187 -3.44 -9.85 51.39
CA PHE A 187 -2.06 -9.90 50.92
C PHE A 187 -1.43 -8.50 50.90
N PHE A 188 -2.10 -7.52 50.30
CA PHE A 188 -1.56 -6.17 50.17
C PHE A 188 -1.43 -5.42 51.49
N LYS A 189 -2.29 -5.71 52.48
CA LYS A 189 -2.16 -5.17 53.86
C LYS A 189 -1.13 -5.94 54.70
N SER A 190 -0.93 -7.23 54.43
CA SER A 190 -0.01 -8.08 55.19
C SER A 190 1.44 -7.99 54.70
N ALA A 191 1.67 -7.68 53.43
CA ALA A 191 3.01 -7.52 52.87
C ALA A 191 3.54 -6.12 53.22
N LEU A 192 4.35 -6.03 54.28
CA LEU A 192 5.09 -4.81 54.66
C LEU A 192 6.27 -4.59 53.71
N ASP A 193 6.00 -4.29 52.44
CA ASP A 193 7.01 -3.95 51.42
C ASP A 193 6.73 -2.55 50.83
N ASP A 194 7.63 -1.61 51.10
CA ASP A 194 7.54 -0.24 50.58
C ASP A 194 7.63 -0.18 49.05
N GLU A 195 8.36 -1.11 48.41
CA GLU A 195 8.44 -1.18 46.94
C GLU A 195 7.10 -1.59 46.34
N LEU A 196 6.43 -2.58 46.95
CA LEU A 196 5.11 -3.04 46.51
C LEU A 196 4.07 -1.91 46.63
N ASN A 197 4.10 -1.15 47.72
CA ASN A 197 3.20 -0.01 47.92
C ASN A 197 3.38 1.08 46.87
N ARG A 198 4.64 1.45 46.55
CA ARG A 198 4.93 2.40 45.46
C ARG A 198 4.41 1.89 44.12
N LEU A 199 4.67 0.61 43.83
CA LEU A 199 4.22 -0.03 42.59
C LEU A 199 2.70 0.00 42.47
N ILE A 200 1.96 -0.29 43.54
CA ILE A 200 0.49 -0.23 43.54
C ILE A 200 -0.02 1.19 43.28
N ILE A 201 0.61 2.21 43.87
CA ILE A 201 0.24 3.61 43.63
C ILE A 201 0.49 3.97 42.16
N ASP A 202 1.68 3.64 41.64
CA ASP A 202 2.03 3.89 40.24
C ASP A 202 1.07 3.16 39.29
N LEU A 203 0.74 1.91 39.58
CA LEU A 203 -0.21 1.12 38.79
C LEU A 203 -1.62 1.73 38.81
N LYS A 204 -2.10 2.19 39.97
CA LYS A 204 -3.39 2.90 40.07
C LYS A 204 -3.41 4.18 39.25
N LEU A 205 -2.32 4.95 39.27
CA LEU A 205 -2.19 6.16 38.46
C LEU A 205 -2.22 5.82 36.97
N GLN A 206 -1.43 4.83 36.53
CA GLN A 206 -1.41 4.35 35.16
C GLN A 206 -2.79 3.85 34.69
N LEU A 207 -3.50 3.08 35.51
CA LEU A 207 -4.83 2.57 35.18
C LEU A 207 -5.85 3.71 35.07
N ASN A 208 -5.78 4.73 35.92
CA ASN A 208 -6.63 5.92 35.81
C ASN A 208 -6.37 6.71 34.52
N GLU A 209 -5.10 6.91 34.16
CA GLU A 209 -4.74 7.52 32.87
C GLU A 209 -5.27 6.70 31.69
N CYS A 210 -5.13 5.37 31.74
CA CYS A 210 -5.69 4.46 30.75
C CYS A 210 -7.22 4.59 30.66
N ARG A 211 -7.94 4.70 31.77
CA ARG A 211 -9.41 4.92 31.79
C ARG A 211 -9.79 6.23 31.08
N HIS A 212 -9.08 7.32 31.35
CA HIS A 212 -9.33 8.60 30.68
C HIS A 212 -9.08 8.51 29.17
N ASN A 213 -7.96 7.91 28.77
CA ASN A 213 -7.64 7.67 27.37
C ASN A 213 -8.68 6.77 26.69
N MET A 214 -9.20 5.75 27.37
CA MET A 214 -10.25 4.87 26.84
C MET A 214 -11.56 5.62 26.56
N ILE A 215 -11.92 6.59 27.41
CA ILE A 215 -13.09 7.45 27.19
C ILE A 215 -12.87 8.37 25.98
N GLU A 216 -11.67 8.94 25.83
CA GLU A 216 -11.31 9.75 24.66
C GLU A 216 -11.40 8.92 23.37
N ILE A 217 -10.78 7.73 23.36
CA ILE A 217 -10.81 6.79 22.24
C ILE A 217 -12.26 6.43 21.89
N GLN A 218 -13.12 6.15 22.87
CA GLN A 218 -14.53 5.86 22.62
C GLN A 218 -15.24 7.03 21.92
N LYS A 219 -15.01 8.27 22.37
CA LYS A 219 -15.60 9.47 21.74
C LYS A 219 -15.13 9.61 20.30
N GLN A 220 -13.83 9.40 20.04
CA GLN A 220 -13.26 9.46 18.69
C GLN A 220 -13.84 8.39 17.76
N ILE A 221 -13.99 7.14 18.22
CA ILE A 221 -14.62 6.08 17.42
C ILE A 221 -16.06 6.46 17.06
N ILE A 222 -16.84 6.96 18.02
CA ILE A 222 -18.23 7.39 17.78
C ILE A 222 -18.27 8.51 16.73
N GLU A 223 -17.39 9.51 16.87
CA GLU A 223 -17.30 10.61 15.91
C GLU A 223 -16.95 10.11 14.50
N TYR A 224 -15.94 9.24 14.38
CA TYR A 224 -15.52 8.66 13.11
C TYR A 224 -16.60 7.79 12.46
N LEU A 225 -17.31 6.97 13.24
CA LEU A 225 -18.44 6.19 12.73
C LEU A 225 -19.58 7.08 12.24
N ASN A 226 -19.86 8.19 12.94
CA ASN A 226 -20.87 9.16 12.52
C ASN A 226 -20.46 9.89 11.23
N GLN A 227 -19.19 10.29 11.11
CA GLN A 227 -18.65 10.90 9.89
C GLN A 227 -18.73 9.94 8.69
N ILE A 228 -18.38 8.66 8.89
CA ILE A 228 -18.51 7.62 7.86
C ILE A 228 -19.96 7.44 7.44
N LYS A 229 -20.89 7.39 8.40
CA LYS A 229 -22.32 7.25 8.12
C LYS A 229 -22.85 8.44 7.31
N TYR A 230 -22.46 9.66 7.67
CA TYR A 230 -22.84 10.85 6.93
C TYR A 230 -22.28 10.83 5.49
N GLN A 231 -20.98 10.55 5.33
CA GLN A 231 -20.34 10.49 4.02
C GLN A 231 -20.93 9.38 3.13
N SER A 232 -21.23 8.20 3.69
CA SER A 232 -21.91 7.12 2.97
C SER A 232 -23.28 7.57 2.47
N GLY A 233 -24.07 8.23 3.32
CA GLY A 233 -25.39 8.75 2.92
C GLY A 233 -25.33 9.82 1.84
N VAL A 234 -24.33 10.71 1.89
CA VAL A 234 -24.10 11.71 0.84
C VAL A 234 -23.71 11.03 -0.48
N ILE A 235 -22.80 10.06 -0.45
CA ILE A 235 -22.37 9.31 -1.64
C ILE A 235 -23.53 8.52 -2.25
N GLU A 236 -24.39 7.89 -1.44
CA GLU A 236 -25.59 7.20 -1.92
C GLU A 236 -26.55 8.15 -2.64
N LYS A 237 -26.85 9.30 -2.02
CA LYS A 237 -27.67 10.34 -2.65
C LYS A 237 -27.03 10.88 -3.94
N LEU A 238 -25.72 11.07 -3.96
CA LEU A 238 -25.00 11.53 -5.14
C LEU A 238 -25.02 10.50 -6.27
N ARG A 239 -24.94 9.19 -5.95
CA ARG A 239 -25.11 8.12 -6.94
C ARG A 239 -26.54 8.11 -7.51
N GLN A 240 -27.55 8.31 -6.67
CA GLN A 240 -28.94 8.42 -7.12
C GLN A 240 -29.13 9.65 -8.04
N LEU A 241 -28.60 10.80 -7.66
CA LEU A 241 -28.63 12.01 -8.51
C LEU A 241 -27.87 11.79 -9.82
N LYS A 242 -26.69 11.14 -9.78
CA LYS A 242 -25.94 10.78 -10.99
C LYS A 242 -26.77 9.88 -11.90
N TYR A 243 -27.41 8.84 -11.36
CA TYR A 243 -28.28 7.95 -12.12
C TYR A 243 -29.44 8.71 -12.79
N LEU A 244 -30.14 9.58 -12.05
CA LEU A 244 -31.22 10.41 -12.60
C LEU A 244 -30.72 11.39 -13.67
N ARG A 245 -29.50 11.92 -13.51
CA ARG A 245 -28.85 12.77 -14.51
C ARG A 245 -28.51 11.96 -15.77
N ASP A 246 -27.92 10.78 -15.62
CA ASP A 246 -27.53 9.90 -16.74
C ASP A 246 -28.77 9.43 -17.53
N GLN A 247 -29.93 9.36 -16.88
CA GLN A 247 -31.24 9.10 -17.51
C GLN A 247 -31.95 10.34 -18.06
N PHE A 248 -31.36 11.54 -17.90
CA PHE A 248 -31.98 12.82 -18.26
C PHE A 248 -33.32 13.13 -17.55
N THR A 249 -33.67 12.41 -16.47
CA THR A 249 -34.92 12.57 -15.71
C THR A 249 -34.77 13.45 -14.48
N ILE A 250 -33.55 13.93 -14.17
CA ILE A 250 -33.25 14.67 -12.93
C ILE A 250 -34.17 15.87 -12.69
N ARG A 251 -34.47 16.69 -13.71
CA ARG A 251 -35.36 17.86 -13.57
C ARG A 251 -36.82 17.50 -13.34
N ALA A 252 -37.26 16.34 -13.81
CA ALA A 252 -38.64 15.88 -13.63
C ALA A 252 -38.83 15.17 -12.29
N ALA A 253 -37.78 14.48 -11.80
CA ALA A 253 -37.82 13.68 -10.58
C ALA A 253 -37.37 14.45 -9.32
N THR A 254 -36.72 15.60 -9.46
CA THR A 254 -36.17 16.38 -8.33
C THR A 254 -36.40 17.88 -8.48
N ASP A 255 -36.36 18.59 -7.36
CA ASP A 255 -36.50 20.05 -7.22
C ASP A 255 -35.17 20.80 -7.42
N ILE A 256 -34.25 20.24 -8.21
CA ILE A 256 -32.86 20.74 -8.33
C ILE A 256 -32.78 22.20 -8.79
N ASP A 257 -33.67 22.61 -9.70
CA ASP A 257 -33.69 23.96 -10.23
C ASP A 257 -34.11 24.99 -9.17
N GLU A 258 -35.01 24.62 -8.25
CA GLU A 258 -35.40 25.48 -7.12
C GLU A 258 -34.29 25.63 -6.08
N VAL A 259 -33.55 24.55 -5.82
CA VAL A 259 -32.42 24.56 -4.87
C VAL A 259 -31.26 25.39 -5.42
N ILE A 260 -30.93 25.24 -6.71
CA ILE A 260 -29.89 26.04 -7.37
C ILE A 260 -30.26 27.52 -7.35
N PHE A 261 -31.52 27.86 -7.65
CA PHE A 261 -31.98 29.25 -7.65
C PHE A 261 -31.97 29.89 -6.26
N LYS A 262 -32.12 29.10 -5.18
CA LYS A 262 -32.02 29.58 -3.80
C LYS A 262 -30.57 29.66 -3.29
N SER A 263 -29.62 28.98 -3.93
CA SER A 263 -28.24 28.90 -3.45
C SER A 263 -27.37 30.01 -4.02
N ASP A 264 -27.33 31.16 -3.34
CA ASP A 264 -26.38 32.25 -3.60
C ASP A 264 -25.02 31.98 -2.91
N LEU A 265 -24.37 30.87 -3.28
CA LEU A 265 -23.04 30.55 -2.72
C LEU A 265 -21.94 31.24 -3.54
N VAL A 266 -20.98 31.84 -2.83
CA VAL A 266 -19.80 32.52 -3.42
C VAL A 266 -19.02 31.62 -4.40
N ILE A 267 -19.06 30.30 -4.21
CA ILE A 267 -18.40 29.34 -5.12
C ILE A 267 -18.98 29.33 -6.54
N PHE A 268 -20.21 29.83 -6.71
CA PHE A 268 -20.88 29.94 -8.01
C PHE A 268 -20.64 31.29 -8.67
N GLU A 269 -19.99 32.24 -7.98
CA GLU A 269 -19.58 33.51 -8.56
C GLU A 269 -18.33 33.32 -9.44
N SER A 270 -18.29 34.02 -10.57
CA SER A 270 -17.06 34.11 -11.36
C SER A 270 -15.97 34.81 -10.55
N ASN A 271 -14.82 34.17 -10.37
CA ASN A 271 -13.68 34.75 -9.65
C ASN A 271 -13.42 36.19 -10.10
N PRO A 272 -13.56 37.20 -9.22
CA PRO A 272 -13.34 38.59 -9.59
C PRO A 272 -11.87 38.79 -9.95
N SER A 273 -11.60 39.21 -11.17
CA SER A 273 -10.27 39.64 -11.57
C SER A 273 -10.04 41.03 -10.98
N TYR A 274 -9.11 41.14 -10.01
CA TYR A 274 -8.64 42.41 -9.49
C TYR A 274 -7.31 42.78 -10.15
N PRO A 275 -7.30 43.42 -11.34
CA PRO A 275 -6.07 43.93 -11.91
C PRO A 275 -5.56 45.07 -11.02
N LEU A 276 -4.49 44.80 -10.26
CA LEU A 276 -3.74 45.84 -9.56
C LEU A 276 -3.07 46.72 -10.63
N LYS A 277 -3.57 47.94 -10.79
CA LYS A 277 -2.89 48.94 -11.61
C LYS A 277 -1.61 49.36 -10.86
N LEU A 278 -0.47 49.27 -11.55
CA LEU A 278 0.81 49.78 -11.03
C LEU A 278 0.67 51.28 -10.72
N SER A 279 1.22 51.74 -9.59
CA SER A 279 1.20 53.16 -9.23
C SER A 279 2.08 53.98 -10.19
N LEU A 280 1.67 55.23 -10.45
CA LEU A 280 2.40 56.14 -11.35
C LEU A 280 3.82 56.46 -10.85
N GLU A 281 4.01 56.60 -9.54
CA GLU A 281 5.34 56.78 -8.93
C GLU A 281 6.24 55.57 -9.19
N TYR A 282 5.71 54.36 -9.08
CA TYR A 282 6.48 53.14 -9.33
C TYR A 282 6.92 53.03 -10.79
N LEU A 283 6.05 53.42 -11.73
CA LEU A 283 6.36 53.48 -13.16
C LEU A 283 7.40 54.55 -13.52
N GLN A 284 7.47 55.65 -12.77
CA GLN A 284 8.36 56.78 -13.05
C GLN A 284 9.74 56.64 -12.43
N THR A 285 9.85 55.97 -11.28
CA THR A 285 11.09 55.97 -10.47
C THR A 285 11.91 54.70 -10.65
N ASP A 286 11.26 53.57 -10.96
CA ASP A 286 11.91 52.27 -10.99
C ASP A 286 12.25 51.84 -12.44
N ASN A 287 13.54 51.90 -12.78
CA ASN A 287 14.05 51.47 -14.10
C ASN A 287 13.82 49.97 -14.37
N ASP A 288 13.76 49.14 -13.31
CA ASP A 288 13.53 47.70 -13.43
C ASP A 288 12.07 47.38 -13.78
N ALA A 289 11.13 48.19 -13.28
CA ALA A 289 9.72 48.13 -13.65
C ALA A 289 9.52 48.47 -15.13
N TYR A 290 10.17 49.54 -15.61
CA TYR A 290 10.14 49.93 -17.03
C TYR A 290 10.74 48.85 -17.95
N GLY A 291 11.89 48.27 -17.56
CA GLY A 291 12.50 47.16 -18.27
C GLY A 291 11.60 45.92 -18.35
N SER A 292 10.90 45.61 -17.26
CA SER A 292 9.93 44.52 -17.18
C SER A 292 8.71 44.76 -18.08
N ILE A 293 8.19 45.99 -18.12
CA ILE A 293 7.07 46.38 -18.99
C ILE A 293 7.46 46.29 -20.46
N LEU A 294 8.66 46.76 -20.84
CA LEU A 294 9.19 46.60 -22.20
C LEU A 294 9.31 45.12 -22.59
N LYS A 295 9.76 44.27 -21.66
CA LYS A 295 9.88 42.82 -21.89
C LYS A 295 8.51 42.16 -22.08
N VAL A 296 7.51 42.55 -21.28
CA VAL A 296 6.12 42.07 -21.41
C VAL A 296 5.46 42.59 -22.70
N ALA A 297 5.68 43.86 -23.07
CA ALA A 297 5.16 44.44 -24.30
C ALA A 297 5.79 43.80 -25.56
N LYS A 298 7.09 43.47 -25.52
CA LYS A 298 7.73 42.66 -26.57
C LYS A 298 7.13 41.26 -26.66
N LYS A 299 6.85 40.61 -25.52
CA LYS A 299 6.16 39.31 -25.48
C LYS A 299 4.71 39.38 -25.97
N SER A 300 3.95 40.42 -25.65
CA SER A 300 2.55 40.53 -26.11
C SER A 300 2.46 40.80 -27.61
N LYS A 301 3.41 41.56 -28.18
CA LYS A 301 3.55 41.70 -29.65
C LYS A 301 3.89 40.38 -30.34
N SER A 302 4.62 39.47 -29.69
CA SER A 302 4.89 38.12 -30.25
C SER A 302 3.73 37.13 -30.10
N VAL A 303 2.76 37.40 -29.21
CA VAL A 303 1.56 36.54 -29.02
C VAL A 303 0.45 36.88 -30.02
N ALA A 304 0.52 38.03 -30.69
CA ALA A 304 -0.35 38.33 -31.83
C ALA A 304 0.02 37.42 -33.02
N ASN A 305 -0.69 36.30 -33.13
CA ASN A 305 -0.71 35.34 -34.24
C ASN A 305 0.15 34.06 -34.12
N HIS A 306 0.20 33.46 -32.93
CA HIS A 306 0.11 31.99 -32.90
C HIS A 306 -1.33 31.61 -32.59
N LYS A 307 -2.15 31.59 -33.64
CA LYS A 307 -3.34 30.72 -33.62
C LYS A 307 -2.80 29.32 -33.40
N LEU A 308 -2.90 28.83 -32.16
CA LEU A 308 -2.82 27.39 -31.91
C LEU A 308 -3.72 26.74 -32.98
N PRO A 309 -3.26 25.71 -33.70
CA PRO A 309 -4.14 24.96 -34.57
C PRO A 309 -5.20 24.37 -33.65
N LEU A 310 -6.35 25.05 -33.55
CA LEU A 310 -7.57 24.43 -33.06
C LEU A 310 -7.76 23.22 -33.95
N ALA A 311 -7.75 22.03 -33.35
CA ALA A 311 -8.19 20.84 -34.05
C ALA A 311 -9.53 21.18 -34.70
N GLY A 312 -9.66 20.91 -36.00
CA GLY A 312 -10.93 21.09 -36.70
C GLY A 312 -12.02 20.30 -35.97
N ASN A 313 -13.26 20.75 -36.12
CA ASN A 313 -14.41 20.02 -35.61
C ASN A 313 -14.31 18.54 -36.05
N ILE A 314 -14.50 17.62 -35.11
CA ILE A 314 -14.53 16.18 -35.40
C ILE A 314 -15.57 15.97 -36.51
N SER A 315 -15.14 15.47 -37.68
CA SER A 315 -16.06 15.18 -38.79
C SER A 315 -17.12 14.18 -38.32
N ASN A 316 -18.37 14.34 -38.76
CA ASN A 316 -19.43 13.37 -38.50
C ASN A 316 -19.09 11.97 -39.02
N ASP A 317 -18.09 11.83 -39.90
CA ASP A 317 -17.55 10.53 -40.33
C ASP A 317 -16.89 9.75 -39.19
N TYR A 318 -16.25 10.42 -38.23
CA TYR A 318 -15.65 9.76 -37.06
C TYR A 318 -16.69 9.21 -36.07
N LEU A 319 -17.94 9.68 -36.18
CA LEU A 319 -19.06 9.22 -35.34
C LEU A 319 -19.85 8.08 -36.00
N GLN A 320 -19.57 7.76 -37.26
CA GLN A 320 -20.18 6.62 -37.94
C GLN A 320 -19.33 5.37 -37.75
N THR A 321 -19.98 4.28 -37.33
CA THR A 321 -19.38 2.95 -37.26
C THR A 321 -19.25 2.41 -38.68
N TYR A 322 -18.24 2.84 -39.41
CA TYR A 322 -17.87 2.19 -40.66
C TYR A 322 -17.28 0.83 -40.30
N THR A 323 -17.95 -0.24 -40.71
CA THR A 323 -17.36 -1.58 -40.73
C THR A 323 -16.39 -1.59 -41.89
N GLU A 324 -15.11 -1.28 -41.62
CA GLU A 324 -14.06 -1.52 -42.60
C GLU A 324 -13.93 -3.04 -42.78
N VAL A 325 -14.44 -3.54 -43.90
CA VAL A 325 -14.13 -4.91 -44.34
C VAL A 325 -12.73 -4.85 -44.92
N GLU A 326 -11.71 -5.08 -44.06
CA GLU A 326 -10.38 -5.39 -44.54
C GLU A 326 -10.44 -6.75 -45.26
N ILE A 327 -10.36 -6.73 -46.60
CA ILE A 327 -10.18 -7.92 -47.40
C ILE A 327 -8.75 -8.42 -47.13
N GLN A 328 -8.62 -9.40 -46.25
CA GLN A 328 -7.36 -10.03 -45.91
C GLN A 328 -6.87 -10.88 -47.09
N ILE A 329 -5.60 -10.73 -47.47
CA ILE A 329 -4.99 -11.51 -48.54
C ILE A 329 -4.89 -12.97 -48.09
N ASN A 330 -5.44 -13.90 -48.88
CA ASN A 330 -5.30 -15.32 -48.60
C ASN A 330 -3.89 -15.81 -48.98
N LEU A 331 -3.00 -15.87 -47.99
CA LEU A 331 -1.60 -16.28 -48.19
C LEU A 331 -1.45 -17.76 -48.59
N GLU A 332 -2.44 -18.62 -48.34
CA GLU A 332 -2.38 -20.03 -48.74
C GLU A 332 -2.53 -20.21 -50.26
N GLU A 333 -3.42 -19.44 -50.90
CA GLU A 333 -3.63 -19.50 -52.35
C GLU A 333 -2.39 -19.03 -53.11
N VAL A 334 -1.78 -17.97 -52.61
CA VAL A 334 -0.54 -17.42 -53.19
C VAL A 334 0.62 -18.40 -53.02
N ASN A 335 0.72 -19.12 -51.88
CA ASN A 335 1.74 -20.15 -51.69
C ASN A 335 1.51 -21.37 -52.61
N ASN A 336 0.27 -21.84 -52.76
CA ASN A 336 -0.05 -22.93 -53.69
C ASN A 336 0.28 -22.58 -55.15
N GLY A 337 0.01 -21.33 -55.55
CA GLY A 337 0.41 -20.81 -56.86
C GLY A 337 1.94 -20.75 -57.02
N PHE A 338 2.65 -20.41 -55.95
CA PHE A 338 4.11 -20.35 -55.94
C PHE A 338 4.75 -21.74 -56.12
N LEU A 339 4.31 -22.73 -55.33
CA LEU A 339 4.76 -24.13 -55.42
C LEU A 339 4.59 -24.72 -56.83
N ALA A 340 3.55 -24.31 -57.56
CA ALA A 340 3.30 -24.74 -58.94
C ALA A 340 4.14 -24.00 -59.99
N SER A 341 4.64 -22.79 -59.69
CA SER A 341 5.27 -21.90 -60.68
C SER A 341 6.77 -22.18 -60.89
N GLY A 342 7.46 -22.81 -59.93
CA GLY A 342 8.89 -23.13 -60.02
C GLY A 342 9.83 -21.92 -60.15
N ASN A 343 9.31 -20.69 -60.10
CA ASN A 343 10.06 -19.46 -60.23
C ASN A 343 10.58 -18.97 -58.87
N ASN A 344 11.38 -17.91 -58.85
CA ASN A 344 11.81 -17.26 -57.61
C ASN A 344 10.62 -16.57 -56.92
N LEU A 345 10.51 -16.71 -55.60
CA LEU A 345 9.40 -16.19 -54.78
C LEU A 345 9.17 -14.69 -54.98
N PHE A 346 10.24 -13.91 -55.07
CA PHE A 346 10.12 -12.47 -55.25
C PHE A 346 9.51 -12.09 -56.61
N GLU A 347 9.95 -12.74 -57.68
CA GLU A 347 9.46 -12.48 -59.04
C GLU A 347 8.02 -12.98 -59.21
N PHE A 348 7.69 -14.11 -58.58
CA PHE A 348 6.34 -14.64 -58.53
C PHE A 348 5.38 -13.69 -57.80
N VAL A 349 5.73 -13.22 -56.59
CA VAL A 349 4.90 -12.28 -55.82
C VAL A 349 4.73 -10.94 -56.56
N MET A 350 5.73 -10.49 -57.31
CA MET A 350 5.61 -9.26 -58.11
C MET A 350 4.66 -9.43 -59.30
N GLY A 351 4.69 -10.59 -59.96
CA GLY A 351 3.83 -10.95 -61.10
C GLY A 351 2.46 -11.51 -60.75
N TYR A 352 2.20 -11.87 -59.49
CA TYR A 352 0.93 -12.44 -59.05
C TYR A 352 -0.21 -11.40 -59.09
N ASN A 353 -1.36 -11.81 -59.63
CA ASN A 353 -2.53 -10.95 -59.74
C ASN A 353 -3.36 -11.04 -58.45
N PHE A 354 -3.04 -10.20 -57.48
CA PHE A 354 -3.83 -10.08 -56.24
C PHE A 354 -5.21 -9.46 -56.53
N GLU A 355 -6.23 -9.91 -55.81
CA GLU A 355 -7.59 -9.36 -55.91
C GLU A 355 -7.67 -7.86 -55.59
N LYS A 356 -6.70 -7.36 -54.80
CA LYS A 356 -6.49 -5.93 -54.51
C LYS A 356 -5.25 -5.42 -55.26
N ARG A 357 -5.31 -4.18 -55.77
CA ARG A 357 -4.12 -3.48 -56.30
C ARG A 357 -3.18 -3.14 -55.15
N LEU A 358 -2.16 -3.97 -54.92
CA LEU A 358 -1.14 -3.75 -53.90
C LEU A 358 -0.06 -2.78 -54.38
N SER A 359 0.36 -1.88 -53.49
CA SER A 359 1.54 -1.05 -53.69
C SER A 359 2.82 -1.91 -53.67
N TYR A 360 3.94 -1.36 -54.14
CA TYR A 360 5.22 -2.08 -54.15
C TYR A 360 5.64 -2.51 -52.74
N ASP A 361 5.46 -1.64 -51.74
CA ASP A 361 5.85 -1.91 -50.34
C ASP A 361 4.95 -2.96 -49.68
N GLU A 362 3.66 -2.99 -50.04
CA GLU A 362 2.73 -4.03 -49.59
C GLU A 362 3.11 -5.39 -50.18
N LYS A 363 3.54 -5.45 -51.46
CA LYS A 363 4.03 -6.69 -52.08
C LYS A 363 5.32 -7.21 -51.43
N VAL A 364 6.23 -6.32 -51.04
CA VAL A 364 7.43 -6.69 -50.27
C VAL A 364 7.05 -7.22 -48.89
N THR A 365 6.03 -6.63 -48.25
CA THR A 365 5.51 -7.12 -46.97
C THR A 365 4.94 -8.54 -47.10
N VAL A 366 4.19 -8.82 -48.17
CA VAL A 366 3.68 -10.18 -48.48
C VAL A 366 4.83 -11.16 -48.71
N TYR A 367 5.90 -10.75 -49.41
CA TYR A 367 7.10 -11.58 -49.59
C TYR A 367 7.76 -11.95 -48.25
N CYS A 368 7.93 -10.99 -47.35
CA CYS A 368 8.49 -11.26 -46.02
C CYS A 368 7.57 -12.16 -45.18
N GLN A 369 6.25 -11.94 -45.25
CA GLN A 369 5.26 -12.79 -44.57
C GLN A 369 5.28 -14.24 -45.09
N MET A 370 5.41 -14.43 -46.40
CA MET A 370 5.53 -15.74 -47.02
C MET A 370 6.75 -16.51 -46.51
N ILE A 371 7.92 -15.87 -46.48
CA ILE A 371 9.15 -16.50 -45.97
C ILE A 371 9.00 -16.88 -44.50
N SER A 372 8.46 -15.97 -43.68
CA SER A 372 8.31 -16.24 -42.25
C SER A 372 7.29 -17.34 -41.94
N GLN A 373 6.24 -17.49 -42.75
CA GLN A 373 5.18 -18.47 -42.48
C GLN A 373 5.47 -19.84 -43.10
N TYR A 374 6.13 -19.88 -44.25
CA TYR A 374 6.36 -21.11 -45.02
C TYR A 374 7.85 -21.46 -45.18
N GLU A 375 8.69 -21.03 -44.23
CA GLU A 375 10.14 -21.30 -44.20
C GLU A 375 10.49 -22.78 -44.42
N THR A 376 9.66 -23.69 -43.92
CA THR A 376 9.86 -25.15 -44.05
C THR A 376 9.61 -25.71 -45.44
N LEU A 377 8.95 -24.96 -46.33
CA LEU A 377 8.62 -25.35 -47.70
C LEU A 377 9.52 -24.67 -48.75
N TYR A 378 10.40 -23.78 -48.30
CA TYR A 378 11.20 -22.92 -49.16
C TYR A 378 12.71 -23.17 -48.98
N GLU A 379 13.43 -23.29 -50.09
CA GLU A 379 14.88 -23.34 -50.12
C GLU A 379 15.42 -21.92 -50.31
N VAL A 380 15.88 -21.32 -49.22
CA VAL A 380 16.54 -20.01 -49.24
C VAL A 380 17.99 -20.21 -49.65
N THR A 381 18.35 -19.78 -50.86
CA THR A 381 19.73 -19.89 -51.34
C THR A 381 20.60 -18.73 -50.83
N GLU A 382 21.90 -18.93 -50.68
CA GLU A 382 22.87 -17.90 -50.23
C GLU A 382 23.16 -16.80 -51.28
N LYS A 383 22.39 -16.78 -52.39
CA LYS A 383 22.52 -15.79 -53.46
C LYS A 383 21.46 -14.71 -53.28
N PHE A 384 21.92 -13.46 -53.17
CA PHE A 384 21.07 -12.28 -53.08
C PHE A 384 20.99 -11.60 -54.44
N ASN A 385 19.82 -11.05 -54.76
CA ASN A 385 19.62 -10.18 -55.91
C ASN A 385 18.98 -8.86 -55.45
N ALA A 386 19.19 -7.80 -56.23
CA ALA A 386 18.70 -6.47 -55.87
C ALA A 386 17.68 -5.99 -56.91
N ASP A 387 16.50 -5.58 -56.45
CA ASP A 387 15.56 -4.81 -57.27
C ASP A 387 15.21 -3.50 -56.56
N LYS A 388 15.45 -2.40 -57.27
CA LYS A 388 15.40 -1.01 -56.76
C LYS A 388 16.26 -0.78 -55.51
N GLU A 389 15.65 -0.57 -54.34
CA GLU A 389 16.30 -0.28 -53.06
C GLU A 389 16.29 -1.50 -52.10
N VAL A 390 15.81 -2.68 -52.54
CA VAL A 390 15.66 -3.86 -51.69
C VAL A 390 16.54 -5.01 -52.20
N GLU A 391 17.45 -5.47 -51.36
CA GLU A 391 18.19 -6.73 -51.55
C GLU A 391 17.35 -7.90 -51.02
N PHE A 392 17.07 -8.89 -51.86
CA PHE A 392 16.27 -10.06 -51.50
C PHE A 392 17.05 -11.35 -51.79
N ALA A 393 16.85 -12.36 -50.94
CA ALA A 393 17.40 -13.70 -51.15
C ALA A 393 16.64 -14.41 -52.28
N LEU A 394 17.33 -15.21 -53.10
CA LEU A 394 16.67 -16.07 -54.07
C LEU A 394 16.06 -17.27 -53.34
N VAL A 395 14.73 -17.37 -53.37
CA VAL A 395 13.96 -18.40 -52.66
C VAL A 395 13.20 -19.23 -53.68
N TYR A 396 13.42 -20.55 -53.64
CA TYR A 396 12.77 -21.53 -54.52
C TYR A 396 11.89 -22.48 -53.70
N PRO A 397 10.85 -23.09 -54.30
CA PRO A 397 10.09 -24.12 -53.61
C PRO A 397 10.95 -25.37 -53.42
N ILE A 398 10.93 -25.96 -52.22
CA ILE A 398 11.50 -27.29 -52.00
C ILE A 398 10.61 -28.26 -52.77
N GLY A 399 11.11 -28.77 -53.90
CA GLY A 399 10.39 -29.76 -54.68
C GLY A 399 10.07 -31.00 -53.83
N ILE A 400 8.85 -31.51 -53.95
CA ILE A 400 8.51 -32.88 -53.51
C ILE A 400 9.31 -33.88 -54.34
#